data_AF-A0A7J2LT20-F1
#
_entry.id   AF-A0A7J2LT20-F1
#
_cell.length_a   1.000
_cell.length_b   1.000
_cell.length_c   1.000
_cell.angle_alpha   90.00
_cell.angle_beta   90.00
_cell.angle_gamma   90.00
#
_symmetry.space_group_name_H-M   'P 1'
#
loop_
_entity.id
_entity.type
_entity.pdbx_description
1 polymer ?
#
loop_
_entity_poly.entity_id
_entity_poly.type
_entity_poly.pdbx_seq_one_letter_code
_entity_poly.pdbx_strand_id
1 'polypeptide(L)'
;MRLRREDFAWYQGVKISLFDVSSVENPSEISKYVIGDRGTDSPILRDHKAFLFNEERNILVIPILLAEIDEDKYYGRVPLNAYGDYVWQGIYVFTVNETGIFLRGRIAHIKDPEVFAKSGFYFYSKYAIKRALYIGDFLYSISDGMIKVNVLRDLREVAEVNLP
;
A
#
# COMPACT_ATOMS: atom_id res chain seq x y z
N MET A 1 35.92 -8.28 -23.65
CA MET A 1 34.52 -8.71 -23.69
C MET A 1 33.72 -7.69 -22.88
N ARG A 2 32.99 -6.79 -23.56
CA ARG A 2 32.28 -5.66 -22.94
C ARG A 2 30.84 -6.13 -22.70
N LEU A 3 30.48 -6.42 -21.45
CA LEU A 3 29.12 -6.81 -21.10
C LEU A 3 28.19 -5.64 -21.46
N ARG A 4 27.27 -5.87 -22.42
CA ARG A 4 26.13 -4.97 -22.61
C ARG A 4 25.36 -5.00 -21.29
N ARG A 5 25.13 -3.83 -20.73
CA ARG A 5 24.19 -3.64 -19.63
C ARG A 5 22.83 -3.99 -20.21
N GLU A 6 22.37 -5.22 -19.99
CA GLU A 6 21.01 -5.58 -20.36
C GLU A 6 20.07 -4.65 -19.57
N ASP A 7 19.10 -4.06 -20.27
CA ASP A 7 18.14 -3.10 -19.72
C ASP A 7 17.17 -3.83 -18.78
N PHE A 8 17.68 -4.22 -17.62
CA PHE A 8 16.92 -4.91 -16.58
C PHE A 8 16.50 -3.89 -15.53
N ALA A 9 15.19 -3.78 -15.30
CA ALA A 9 14.61 -2.96 -14.24
C ALA A 9 14.01 -3.86 -13.15
N TRP A 10 14.45 -3.67 -11.91
CA TRP A 10 13.85 -4.30 -10.75
C TRP A 10 12.63 -3.48 -10.32
N TYR A 11 11.46 -4.10 -10.10
CA TYR A 11 10.36 -3.42 -9.41
C TYR A 11 10.83 -2.95 -8.00
N GLN A 12 10.40 -1.75 -7.59
CA GLN A 12 10.91 -1.05 -6.39
C GLN A 12 9.81 -0.76 -5.36
N GLY A 13 8.65 -1.42 -5.45
CA GLY A 13 7.51 -1.21 -4.55
C GLY A 13 6.28 -0.69 -5.28
N VAL A 14 5.45 0.09 -4.59
CA VAL A 14 4.17 0.59 -5.14
C VAL A 14 4.23 2.09 -5.38
N LYS A 15 3.79 2.53 -6.56
CA LYS A 15 3.68 3.95 -6.94
C LYS A 15 2.24 4.27 -7.33
N ILE A 16 1.71 5.35 -6.76
CA ILE A 16 0.45 5.98 -7.19
C ILE A 16 0.82 7.27 -7.90
N SER A 17 0.30 7.49 -9.10
CA SER A 17 0.55 8.68 -9.89
C SER A 17 -0.76 9.30 -10.35
N LEU A 18 -0.86 10.62 -10.24
CA LEU A 18 -1.95 11.42 -10.77
C LEU A 18 -1.43 12.22 -11.96
N PHE A 19 -2.15 12.14 -13.07
CA PHE A 19 -1.79 12.80 -14.32
C PHE A 19 -2.87 13.80 -14.73
N ASP A 20 -2.43 14.98 -15.16
CA ASP A 20 -3.26 15.88 -15.96
C ASP A 20 -3.25 15.39 -17.41
N VAL A 21 -4.43 15.09 -17.93
CA VAL A 21 -4.69 14.60 -19.29
C VAL A 21 -5.50 15.57 -20.14
N SER A 22 -5.60 16.84 -19.73
CA SER A 22 -6.27 17.91 -20.50
C SER A 22 -5.71 18.07 -21.91
N SER A 23 -4.40 17.83 -22.08
CA SER A 23 -3.76 17.60 -23.36
C SER A 23 -3.43 16.12 -23.52
N VAL A 24 -4.28 15.39 -24.25
CA VAL A 24 -4.13 13.93 -24.44
C VAL A 24 -2.80 13.55 -25.12
N GLU A 25 -2.28 14.43 -25.97
CA GLU A 25 -0.99 14.22 -26.65
C GLU A 25 0.22 14.46 -25.73
N ASN A 26 0.02 15.12 -24.58
CA ASN A 26 1.10 15.46 -23.66
C ASN A 26 0.62 15.40 -22.19
N PRO A 27 0.34 14.21 -21.64
CA PRO A 27 -0.05 14.06 -20.24
C PRO A 27 1.10 14.44 -19.31
N SER A 28 0.80 15.09 -18.19
CA SER A 28 1.82 15.49 -17.20
C SER A 28 1.55 14.90 -15.82
N GLU A 29 2.57 14.33 -15.17
CA GLU A 29 2.45 13.83 -13.79
C GLU A 29 2.42 15.02 -12.83
N ILE A 30 1.26 15.28 -12.21
CA ILE A 30 1.06 16.41 -11.30
C ILE A 30 1.28 16.02 -9.83
N SER A 31 1.15 14.73 -9.50
CA SER A 31 1.39 14.23 -8.15
C SER A 31 1.77 12.75 -8.18
N LYS A 32 2.59 12.33 -7.22
CA LYS A 32 2.90 10.92 -6.99
C LYS A 32 3.11 10.61 -5.52
N TYR A 33 2.81 9.38 -5.14
CA TYR A 33 3.11 8.82 -3.83
C TYR A 33 3.80 7.46 -4.02
N VAL A 34 4.98 7.28 -3.40
CA VAL A 34 5.76 6.03 -3.46
C VAL A 34 5.67 5.35 -2.10
N ILE A 35 5.45 4.04 -2.10
CA ILE A 35 5.26 3.23 -0.89
C ILE A 35 6.30 2.12 -0.88
N GLY A 36 7.16 2.17 0.15
CA GLY A 36 8.18 1.17 0.45
C GLY A 36 9.18 0.93 -0.67
N ASP A 37 9.85 -0.20 -0.54
CA ASP A 37 10.89 -0.66 -1.44
C ASP A 37 10.48 -1.95 -2.17
N ARG A 38 11.44 -2.52 -2.92
CA ARG A 38 11.32 -3.84 -3.54
C ARG A 38 10.89 -4.87 -2.49
N GLY A 39 9.75 -5.50 -2.75
CA GLY A 39 9.09 -6.44 -1.84
C GLY A 39 7.73 -5.93 -1.34
N THR A 40 7.49 -4.62 -1.43
CA THR A 40 6.15 -4.06 -1.20
C THR A 40 5.19 -4.60 -2.25
N ASP A 41 4.07 -5.12 -1.77
CA ASP A 41 3.03 -5.74 -2.59
C ASP A 41 1.65 -5.17 -2.24
N SER A 42 0.68 -5.40 -3.12
CA SER A 42 -0.71 -5.06 -2.90
C SER A 42 -1.65 -6.08 -3.54
N PRO A 43 -2.73 -6.48 -2.84
CA PRO A 43 -3.81 -7.25 -3.46
C PRO A 43 -4.37 -6.63 -4.75
N ILE A 44 -4.29 -5.31 -4.94
CA ILE A 44 -4.80 -4.63 -6.15
C ILE A 44 -4.10 -5.09 -7.43
N LEU A 45 -2.86 -5.58 -7.33
CA LEU A 45 -2.08 -6.05 -8.49
C LEU A 45 -2.67 -7.32 -9.11
N ARG A 46 -3.55 -8.01 -8.38
CA ARG A 46 -4.17 -9.28 -8.76
C ARG A 46 -5.69 -9.31 -8.63
N ASP A 47 -6.29 -8.37 -7.88
CA ASP A 47 -7.73 -8.20 -7.73
C ASP A 47 -8.10 -6.71 -7.81
N HIS A 48 -8.64 -6.30 -8.97
CA HIS A 48 -9.08 -4.91 -9.18
C HIS A 48 -10.23 -4.48 -8.26
N LYS A 49 -10.91 -5.41 -7.57
CA LYS A 49 -11.94 -5.10 -6.57
C LYS A 49 -11.37 -4.88 -5.17
N ALA A 50 -10.04 -4.94 -5.00
CA ALA A 50 -9.40 -4.76 -3.71
C ALA A 50 -9.20 -3.28 -3.33
N PHE A 51 -9.23 -2.35 -4.28
CA PHE A 51 -9.14 -0.91 -4.00
C PHE A 51 -10.54 -0.29 -3.90
N LEU A 52 -10.64 0.76 -3.09
CA LEU A 52 -11.83 1.59 -2.97
C LEU A 52 -11.48 2.99 -3.48
N PHE A 53 -12.25 3.50 -4.43
CA PHE A 53 -12.17 4.88 -4.91
C PHE A 53 -13.55 5.51 -4.89
N ASN A 54 -13.65 6.74 -4.38
CA ASN A 54 -14.84 7.54 -4.48
C ASN A 54 -14.42 9.00 -4.70
N GLU A 55 -14.75 9.52 -5.88
CA GLU A 55 -14.41 10.87 -6.33
C GLU A 55 -15.14 11.95 -5.51
N GLU A 56 -16.45 11.80 -5.29
CA GLU A 56 -17.26 12.78 -4.53
C GLU A 56 -16.70 13.04 -3.12
N ARG A 57 -16.10 12.01 -2.50
CA ARG A 57 -15.49 12.06 -1.17
C ARG A 57 -13.99 12.27 -1.23
N ASN A 58 -13.40 12.33 -2.42
CA ASN A 58 -11.96 12.45 -2.66
C ASN A 58 -11.16 11.37 -1.91
N ILE A 59 -11.61 10.11 -1.92
CA ILE A 59 -10.92 9.01 -1.21
C ILE A 59 -10.37 7.96 -2.17
N LEU A 60 -9.18 7.47 -1.83
CA LEU A 60 -8.57 6.27 -2.43
C LEU A 60 -8.02 5.41 -1.29
N VAL A 61 -8.45 4.15 -1.21
CA VAL A 61 -7.98 3.20 -0.19
C VAL A 61 -7.37 1.99 -0.85
N ILE A 62 -6.13 1.69 -0.46
CA ILE A 62 -5.32 0.62 -1.06
C ILE A 62 -4.79 -0.30 0.05
N PRO A 63 -5.08 -1.61 0.01
CA PRO A 63 -4.39 -2.56 0.88
C PRO A 63 -2.92 -2.70 0.46
N ILE A 64 -2.00 -2.64 1.40
CA ILE A 64 -0.55 -2.69 1.20
C ILE A 64 0.07 -3.71 2.15
N LEU A 65 0.96 -4.53 1.62
CA LEU A 65 2.00 -5.23 2.36
C LEU A 65 3.30 -4.45 2.14
N LEU A 66 3.76 -3.73 3.16
CA LEU A 66 4.92 -2.86 3.09
C LEU A 66 6.20 -3.66 3.34
N ALA A 67 7.16 -3.51 2.45
CA ALA A 67 8.53 -3.96 2.67
C ALA A 67 9.48 -2.77 2.57
N GLU A 68 10.47 -2.72 3.46
CA GLU A 68 11.47 -1.67 3.52
C GLU A 68 12.87 -2.28 3.56
N ILE A 69 13.81 -1.68 2.83
CA ILE A 69 15.20 -2.09 2.86
C ILE A 69 15.87 -1.42 4.06
N ASP A 70 16.40 -2.25 4.95
CA ASP A 70 17.28 -1.79 6.02
C ASP A 70 18.70 -1.61 5.47
N GLU A 71 19.10 -0.36 5.24
CA GLU A 71 20.42 -0.02 4.70
C GLU A 71 21.56 -0.46 5.62
N ASP A 72 21.32 -0.55 6.94
CA ASP A 72 22.33 -0.94 7.93
C ASP A 72 22.75 -2.42 7.79
N LYS A 73 21.98 -3.24 7.07
CA LYS A 73 22.33 -4.64 6.75
C LYS A 73 23.42 -4.79 5.70
N TYR A 74 23.85 -3.70 5.06
CA TYR A 74 24.79 -3.74 3.95
C TYR A 74 26.09 -2.99 4.27
N TYR A 75 27.22 -3.66 4.04
CA TYR A 75 28.52 -2.99 4.02
C TYR A 75 28.69 -2.23 2.70
N GLY A 76 28.37 -0.93 2.71
CA GLY A 76 28.48 -0.04 1.55
C GLY A 76 27.14 0.16 0.84
N ARG A 77 27.16 0.31 -0.49
CA ARG A 77 25.93 0.62 -1.25
C ARG A 77 24.99 -0.59 -1.29
N VAL A 78 23.71 -0.37 -0.99
CA VAL A 78 22.64 -1.35 -1.18
C VAL A 78 22.64 -1.87 -2.63
N PRO A 79 22.70 -3.20 -2.85
CA PRO A 79 22.59 -3.80 -4.17
C PRO A 79 21.28 -3.42 -4.88
N LEU A 80 21.31 -3.20 -6.20
CA LEU A 80 20.11 -2.82 -6.97
C LEU A 80 18.99 -3.88 -6.94
N ASN A 81 19.34 -5.12 -6.60
CA ASN A 81 18.43 -6.26 -6.47
C ASN A 81 18.07 -6.58 -5.02
N ALA A 82 18.49 -5.74 -4.05
CA ALA A 82 18.16 -5.92 -2.63
C ALA A 82 16.64 -5.96 -2.42
N TYR A 83 16.22 -6.78 -1.47
CA TYR A 83 14.81 -7.00 -1.13
C TYR A 83 14.57 -6.47 0.28
N GLY A 84 13.47 -5.75 0.46
CA GLY A 84 13.07 -5.25 1.76
C GLY A 84 12.48 -6.34 2.64
N ASP A 85 12.57 -6.16 3.94
CA ASP A 85 11.85 -6.98 4.90
C ASP A 85 10.43 -6.47 5.06
N TYR A 86 9.48 -7.37 5.29
CA TYR A 86 8.14 -6.96 5.66
C TYR A 86 8.18 -6.22 6.99
N VAL A 87 7.54 -5.06 7.04
CA VAL A 87 7.49 -4.21 8.25
C VAL A 87 6.08 -3.84 8.65
N TRP A 88 5.12 -3.93 7.72
CA TRP A 88 3.74 -3.52 7.98
C TRP A 88 2.74 -4.13 6.99
N GLN A 89 1.50 -4.34 7.43
CA GLN A 89 0.40 -4.71 6.56
C GLN A 89 -0.91 -4.05 7.01
N GLY A 90 -1.65 -3.50 6.04
CA GLY A 90 -2.95 -2.90 6.27
C GLY A 90 -3.45 -2.15 5.05
N ILE A 91 -4.24 -1.09 5.26
CA ILE A 91 -4.70 -0.18 4.20
C ILE A 91 -4.09 1.22 4.36
N TYR A 92 -3.70 1.81 3.24
CA TYR A 92 -3.38 3.23 3.13
C TYR A 92 -4.63 3.95 2.64
N VAL A 93 -5.03 5.00 3.35
CA VAL A 93 -6.16 5.86 2.99
C VAL A 93 -5.60 7.18 2.51
N PHE A 94 -5.90 7.54 1.28
CA PHE A 94 -5.49 8.79 0.65
C PHE A 94 -6.70 9.70 0.45
N THR A 95 -6.43 11.00 0.54
CA THR A 95 -7.23 12.01 -0.13
C THR A 95 -6.65 12.22 -1.52
N VAL A 96 -7.47 12.12 -2.57
CA VAL A 96 -7.05 12.38 -3.96
C VAL A 96 -8.00 13.38 -4.59
N ASN A 97 -7.46 14.47 -5.13
CA ASN A 97 -8.21 15.50 -5.83
C ASN A 97 -7.34 16.12 -6.95
N GLU A 98 -7.85 17.15 -7.63
CA GLU A 98 -7.16 17.84 -8.73
C GLU A 98 -5.79 18.42 -8.33
N THR A 99 -5.53 18.68 -7.05
CA THR A 99 -4.26 19.26 -6.58
C THR A 99 -3.23 18.22 -6.17
N GLY A 100 -3.63 16.96 -5.96
CA GLY A 100 -2.68 15.87 -5.74
C GLY A 100 -3.19 14.69 -4.90
N ILE A 101 -2.23 13.89 -4.46
CA ILE A 101 -2.41 12.69 -3.63
C ILE A 101 -1.83 12.96 -2.24
N PHE A 102 -2.66 12.83 -1.20
CA PHE A 102 -2.28 13.10 0.19
C PHE A 102 -2.60 11.91 1.08
N LEU A 103 -1.63 11.39 1.84
CA LEU A 103 -1.91 10.33 2.81
C LEU A 103 -2.76 10.89 3.95
N ARG A 104 -3.98 10.36 4.10
CA ARG A 104 -4.88 10.67 5.22
C ARG A 104 -4.51 9.86 6.46
N GLY A 105 -4.13 8.60 6.27
CA GLY A 105 -3.66 7.74 7.35
C GLY A 105 -3.61 6.27 6.95
N ARG A 106 -3.33 5.41 7.92
CA ARG A 106 -3.17 3.96 7.74
C ARG A 106 -3.97 3.21 8.79
N ILE A 107 -4.55 2.07 8.41
CA ILE A 107 -5.29 1.18 9.32
C ILE A 107 -4.76 -0.24 9.17
N ALA A 108 -4.50 -0.92 10.29
CA ALA A 108 -4.00 -2.29 10.34
C ALA A 108 -4.86 -3.16 11.26
N HIS A 109 -4.92 -4.46 10.96
CA HIS A 109 -5.50 -5.47 11.86
C HIS A 109 -4.42 -6.18 12.68
N ILE A 110 -3.20 -6.26 12.16
CA ILE A 110 -2.06 -6.89 12.83
C ILE A 110 -1.48 -5.89 13.83
N LYS A 111 -1.51 -6.26 15.12
CA LYS A 111 -1.01 -5.44 16.24
C LYS A 111 0.41 -5.80 16.64
N ASP A 112 0.82 -7.06 16.45
CA ASP A 112 2.15 -7.56 16.79
C ASP A 112 3.12 -7.43 15.60
N PRO A 113 4.13 -6.54 15.67
CA PRO A 113 5.10 -6.37 14.60
C PRO A 113 6.03 -7.58 14.43
N GLU A 114 6.17 -8.47 15.42
CA GLU A 114 7.01 -9.66 15.30
C GLU A 114 6.52 -10.62 14.21
N VAL A 115 5.24 -10.56 13.84
CA VAL A 115 4.67 -11.36 12.74
C VAL A 115 5.42 -11.08 11.44
N PHE A 116 5.83 -9.83 11.19
CA PHE A 116 6.54 -9.47 9.96
C PHE A 116 7.97 -10.00 9.96
N ALA A 117 8.68 -9.87 11.07
CA ALA A 117 10.05 -10.39 11.23
C ALA A 117 10.13 -11.92 11.05
N LYS A 118 9.07 -12.65 11.42
CA LYS A 118 8.99 -14.12 11.30
C LYS A 118 8.59 -14.62 9.90
N SER A 119 8.19 -13.74 8.99
CA SER A 119 7.60 -14.12 7.70
C SER A 119 8.61 -14.57 6.63
N GLY A 120 9.90 -14.26 6.79
CA GLY A 120 10.93 -14.61 5.79
C GLY A 120 10.54 -14.13 4.39
N PHE A 121 10.61 -15.01 3.39
CA PHE A 121 10.30 -14.68 1.99
C PHE A 121 8.80 -14.69 1.62
N TYR A 122 7.91 -15.11 2.53
CA TYR A 122 6.48 -15.20 2.24
C TYR A 122 5.63 -14.76 3.42
N PHE A 123 4.90 -13.67 3.24
CA PHE A 123 3.98 -13.17 4.26
C PHE A 123 2.60 -13.82 4.13
N TYR A 124 2.12 -14.41 5.23
CA TYR A 124 0.74 -14.86 5.37
C TYR A 124 0.21 -14.57 6.76
N SER A 125 -0.99 -13.98 6.82
CA SER A 125 -1.74 -13.78 8.06
C SER A 125 -3.22 -13.74 7.74
N LYS A 126 -4.05 -14.40 8.56
CA LYS A 126 -5.52 -14.25 8.46
C LYS A 126 -5.97 -12.81 8.75
N TYR A 127 -5.14 -12.02 9.43
CA TYR A 127 -5.37 -10.61 9.69
C TYR A 127 -4.85 -9.71 8.56
N ALA A 128 -4.31 -10.27 7.47
CA ALA A 128 -3.92 -9.46 6.33
C ALA A 128 -5.15 -8.83 5.68
N ILE A 129 -5.26 -7.49 5.71
CA ILE A 129 -6.39 -6.76 5.10
C ILE A 129 -6.38 -6.99 3.59
N LYS A 130 -7.50 -7.48 3.05
CA LYS A 130 -7.66 -7.79 1.62
C LYS A 130 -8.52 -6.77 0.90
N ARG A 131 -9.47 -6.13 1.61
CA ARG A 131 -10.45 -5.22 1.02
C ARG A 131 -10.80 -4.10 1.99
N ALA A 132 -11.25 -2.98 1.42
CA ALA A 132 -11.90 -1.92 2.14
C ALA A 132 -13.20 -1.51 1.41
N LEU A 133 -14.21 -1.11 2.18
CA LEU A 133 -15.45 -0.52 1.66
C LEU A 133 -15.96 0.53 2.65
N TYR A 134 -16.94 1.35 2.26
CA TYR A 134 -17.57 2.28 3.18
C TYR A 134 -19.09 2.14 3.17
N ILE A 135 -19.71 2.44 4.31
CA ILE A 135 -21.17 2.55 4.46
C ILE A 135 -21.45 3.82 5.26
N GLY A 136 -22.17 4.77 4.66
CA GLY A 136 -22.35 6.10 5.25
C GLY A 136 -21.00 6.79 5.47
N ASP A 137 -20.72 7.16 6.72
CA ASP A 137 -19.48 7.83 7.12
C ASP A 137 -18.46 6.90 7.79
N PHE A 138 -18.60 5.59 7.59
CA PHE A 138 -17.72 4.57 8.17
C PHE A 138 -16.95 3.81 7.10
N LEU A 139 -15.64 3.69 7.32
CA LEU A 139 -14.73 2.86 6.56
C LEU A 139 -14.61 1.49 7.22
N TYR A 140 -14.81 0.43 6.45
CA TYR A 140 -14.67 -0.96 6.86
C TYR A 140 -13.42 -1.52 6.21
N SER A 141 -12.53 -2.06 7.03
CA SER A 141 -11.38 -2.84 6.58
C SER A 141 -11.60 -4.31 6.91
N ILE A 142 -11.29 -5.18 5.95
CA ILE A 142 -11.71 -6.59 5.97
C ILE A 142 -10.50 -7.49 5.69
N SER A 143 -10.23 -8.39 6.64
CA SER A 143 -9.32 -9.53 6.50
C SER A 143 -10.10 -10.83 6.75
N ASP A 144 -9.47 -11.99 6.59
CA ASP A 144 -10.15 -13.27 6.86
C ASP A 144 -10.48 -13.45 8.35
N GLY A 145 -9.67 -12.86 9.24
CA GLY A 145 -9.82 -12.98 10.69
C GLY A 145 -10.45 -11.79 11.40
N MET A 146 -10.75 -10.67 10.72
CA MET A 146 -11.25 -9.45 11.37
C MET A 146 -11.96 -8.51 10.40
N ILE A 147 -12.98 -7.82 10.91
CA ILE A 147 -13.51 -6.59 10.31
C ILE A 147 -13.30 -5.47 11.32
N LYS A 148 -12.74 -4.35 10.86
CA LYS A 148 -12.53 -3.15 11.66
C LYS A 148 -13.22 -1.95 11.02
N VAL A 149 -13.86 -1.13 11.85
CA VAL A 149 -14.67 0.03 11.46
C VAL A 149 -14.02 1.29 12.00
N ASN A 150 -13.79 2.25 11.10
CA ASN A 150 -13.23 3.55 11.42
C ASN A 150 -14.14 4.65 10.88
N VAL A 151 -14.18 5.82 11.53
CA VAL A 151 -14.81 7.01 10.96
C VAL A 151 -14.05 7.40 9.70
N LEU A 152 -14.73 7.57 8.57
CA LEU A 152 -14.09 7.83 7.27
C LEU A 152 -13.33 9.16 7.22
N ARG A 153 -13.79 10.15 8.01
CA ARG A 153 -13.21 11.50 8.06
C ARG A 153 -11.85 11.55 8.74
N ASP A 154 -11.72 10.95 9.94
CA ASP A 154 -10.54 11.06 10.80
C ASP A 154 -9.88 9.71 11.12
N LEU A 155 -10.40 8.62 10.55
CA LEU A 155 -9.92 7.25 10.71
C LEU A 155 -9.89 6.75 12.15
N ARG A 156 -10.57 7.43 13.08
CA ARG A 156 -10.71 6.96 14.46
C ARG A 156 -11.47 5.65 14.48
N GLU A 157 -10.94 4.66 15.19
CA GLU A 157 -11.59 3.37 15.37
C GLU A 157 -12.91 3.53 16.12
N VAL A 158 -13.93 2.80 15.67
CA VAL A 158 -15.27 2.77 16.27
C VAL A 158 -15.63 1.38 16.77
N ALA A 159 -15.26 0.34 16.02
CA ALA A 159 -15.52 -1.03 16.38
C ALA A 159 -14.54 -1.99 15.68
N GLU A 160 -14.33 -3.16 16.28
CA GLU A 160 -13.69 -4.30 15.64
C GLU A 160 -14.44 -5.60 16.00
N VAL A 161 -14.48 -6.55 15.06
CA VAL A 161 -15.03 -7.89 15.28
C VAL A 161 -14.07 -8.93 14.71
N ASN A 162 -13.76 -9.95 15.51
CA ASN A 162 -12.98 -11.10 15.05
C ASN A 162 -13.88 -12.08 14.31
N LEU A 163 -13.37 -12.63 13.22
CA LEU A 163 -14.03 -13.65 12.42
C LEU A 163 -13.56 -15.05 12.84
N PRO A 164 -14.45 -16.06 12.78
CA PRO A 164 -14.15 -17.44 13.19
C PRO A 164 -13.02 -18.08 12.39
#